data_AF-A0A1Q6TML5-F1
#
_entry.id   AF-A0A1Q6TML5-F1
#
_cell.length_a   1.000
_cell.length_b   1.000
_cell.length_c   1.000
_cell.angle_alpha   90.00
_cell.angle_beta   90.00
_cell.angle_gamma   90.00
#
_symmetry.space_group_name_H-M   'P 1'
#
loop_
_entity.id
_entity.type
_entity.pdbx_description
1 polymer ?
#
loop_
_entity_poly.entity_id
_entity_poly.type
_entity_poly.pdbx_seq_one_letter_code
_entity_poly.pdbx_strand_id
1 'polypeptide(L)'
;MQENILRDSLVTHIFLSYMEAGKKQVVRVKLRFIDTRQAYFSAPPPINFVKPKRKTPAEIKVFTVDGVYKTDIFINDTQVNLTEVLFEVSVPKLWEYVQQRSSSRNRVSLPVKIKYNDGFEIETATFDIALGGIAFYSRDAISSIYKKLPAVLTMELPKSMWIKNPDCKIVVETCFVRERIEEEDEEHFHQFLYSYKFVNLPKDAENTLRELLLQITD
;
A
#
# COMPACT_ATOMS: atom_id res chain seq x y z
N MET A 1 -23.76 8.27 17.77
CA MET A 1 -23.95 7.51 16.53
C MET A 1 -22.54 7.14 16.09
N GLN A 2 -22.13 5.86 16.14
CA GLN A 2 -20.79 5.49 15.67
C GLN A 2 -20.72 5.85 14.19
N GLU A 3 -19.79 6.72 13.80
CA GLU A 3 -19.48 6.96 12.40
C GLU A 3 -19.07 5.63 11.79
N ASN A 4 -19.83 5.18 10.79
CA ASN A 4 -19.53 3.93 10.12
C ASN A 4 -18.38 4.19 9.15
N ILE A 5 -17.23 3.55 9.38
CA ILE A 5 -16.01 3.71 8.57
C ILE A 5 -16.25 3.52 7.07
N LEU A 6 -17.30 2.77 6.68
CA LEU A 6 -17.69 2.59 5.29
C LEU A 6 -18.17 3.89 4.60
N ARG A 7 -18.56 4.90 5.37
CA ARG A 7 -18.97 6.23 4.90
C ARG A 7 -17.90 7.31 5.08
N ASP A 8 -16.74 6.94 5.62
CA ASP A 8 -15.65 7.89 5.88
C ASP A 8 -15.06 8.39 4.56
N SER A 9 -14.79 9.70 4.48
CA SER A 9 -14.18 10.32 3.30
C SER A 9 -12.74 9.85 3.08
N LEU A 10 -12.11 9.25 4.09
CA LEU A 10 -10.75 8.72 4.04
C LEU A 10 -10.64 7.31 3.46
N VAL A 11 -11.76 6.68 3.08
CA VAL A 11 -11.75 5.35 2.45
C VAL A 11 -11.16 5.42 1.05
N THR A 12 -10.08 4.67 0.82
CA THR A 12 -9.41 4.60 -0.48
C THR A 12 -9.84 3.34 -1.26
N HIS A 13 -9.89 2.19 -0.58
CA HIS A 13 -10.17 0.89 -1.18
C HIS A 13 -10.96 0.02 -0.21
N ILE A 14 -11.92 -0.74 -0.72
CA ILE A 14 -12.63 -1.76 0.05
C ILE A 14 -12.42 -3.10 -0.65
N PHE A 15 -12.06 -4.12 0.12
CA PHE A 15 -11.89 -5.49 -0.36
C PHE A 15 -12.80 -6.43 0.40
N LEU A 16 -13.40 -7.35 -0.34
CA LEU A 16 -14.18 -8.47 0.20
C LEU A 16 -13.41 -9.76 -0.08
N SER A 17 -13.12 -10.53 0.96
CA SER A 17 -12.45 -11.82 0.87
C SER A 17 -13.38 -12.93 1.32
N TYR A 18 -13.61 -13.95 0.50
CA TYR A 18 -14.52 -15.06 0.83
C TYR A 18 -14.04 -16.37 0.19
N MET A 19 -14.62 -17.49 0.62
CA MET A 19 -14.31 -18.80 0.05
C MET A 19 -15.38 -19.19 -0.98
N GLU A 20 -14.95 -19.51 -2.19
CA GLU A 20 -15.80 -20.03 -3.27
C GLU A 20 -15.19 -21.32 -3.79
N ALA A 21 -15.94 -22.43 -3.73
CA ALA A 21 -15.48 -23.76 -4.17
C ALA A 21 -14.10 -24.17 -3.60
N GLY A 22 -13.81 -23.80 -2.35
CA GLY A 22 -12.54 -24.12 -1.69
C GLY A 22 -11.37 -23.20 -2.05
N LYS A 23 -11.57 -22.16 -2.88
CA LYS A 23 -10.57 -21.14 -3.20
C LYS A 23 -10.92 -19.81 -2.54
N LYS A 24 -9.89 -19.12 -2.03
CA LYS A 24 -10.05 -17.76 -1.50
C LYS A 24 -10.18 -16.79 -2.66
N GLN A 25 -11.32 -16.12 -2.73
CA GLN A 25 -11.57 -14.98 -3.61
C GLN A 25 -11.23 -13.69 -2.86
N VAL A 26 -10.61 -12.73 -3.54
CA VAL A 26 -10.35 -11.38 -3.03
C VAL A 26 -10.80 -10.40 -4.10
N VAL A 27 -11.84 -9.62 -3.81
CA VAL A 27 -12.49 -8.74 -4.79
C VAL A 27 -12.47 -7.31 -4.28
N ARG A 28 -12.01 -6.36 -5.10
CA ARG A 28 -12.15 -4.93 -4.83
C ARG A 28 -13.61 -4.54 -5.07
N VAL A 29 -14.25 -3.94 -4.08
CA VAL A 29 -15.65 -3.56 -4.12
C VAL A 29 -15.82 -2.06 -3.93
N LYS A 30 -16.97 -1.52 -4.36
CA LYS A 30 -17.42 -0.15 -4.10
C LYS A 30 -18.70 -0.19 -3.29
N LEU A 31 -18.80 0.63 -2.25
CA LEU A 31 -20.05 0.77 -1.50
C LEU A 31 -21.10 1.46 -2.38
N ARG A 32 -22.26 0.83 -2.53
CA ARG A 32 -23.41 1.38 -3.28
C ARG A 32 -24.48 1.95 -2.35
N PHE A 33 -24.80 1.19 -1.30
CA PHE A 33 -25.83 1.57 -0.35
C PHE A 33 -25.49 1.00 1.02
N ILE A 34 -25.89 1.69 2.07
CA ILE A 34 -25.81 1.20 3.44
C ILE A 34 -26.94 1.79 4.26
N ASP A 35 -27.63 0.93 5.00
CA ASP A 35 -28.60 1.31 6.02
C ASP A 35 -28.13 0.86 7.41
N THR A 36 -29.05 0.72 8.36
CA THR A 36 -28.74 0.32 9.75
C THR A 36 -28.50 -1.18 9.92
N ARG A 37 -28.83 -2.01 8.93
CA ARG A 37 -28.78 -3.48 8.99
C ARG A 37 -27.89 -4.09 7.92
N GLN A 38 -27.91 -3.54 6.71
CA GLN A 38 -27.26 -4.11 5.54
C GLN A 38 -26.50 -3.06 4.72
N ALA A 39 -25.45 -3.55 4.04
CA ALA A 39 -24.66 -2.80 3.09
C ALA A 39 -24.61 -3.56 1.77
N TYR A 40 -24.65 -2.81 0.67
CA TYR A 40 -24.54 -3.34 -0.69
C TYR A 40 -23.24 -2.86 -1.31
N PHE A 41 -22.47 -3.83 -1.80
CA PHE A 41 -21.17 -3.61 -2.42
C PHE A 41 -21.21 -4.07 -3.87
N SER A 42 -20.83 -3.22 -4.82
CA SER A 42 -20.69 -3.61 -6.22
C SER A 42 -19.24 -3.93 -6.57
N ALA A 43 -19.02 -4.95 -7.39
CA ALA A 43 -17.76 -5.17 -8.09
C ALA A 43 -18.00 -5.64 -9.53
N PRO A 44 -17.02 -5.49 -10.44
CA PRO A 44 -17.07 -6.16 -11.73
C PRO A 44 -17.26 -7.68 -11.55
N PRO A 45 -18.00 -8.37 -12.43
CA PRO A 45 -18.25 -9.79 -12.30
C PRO A 45 -16.93 -10.56 -12.39
N PRO A 46 -16.58 -11.36 -11.36
CA PRO A 46 -15.43 -12.25 -11.42
C PRO A 46 -15.55 -13.22 -12.60
N ILE A 47 -14.41 -13.60 -13.18
CA ILE A 47 -14.37 -14.64 -14.22
C ILE A 47 -14.91 -15.94 -13.61
N ASN A 48 -15.96 -16.49 -14.20
CA ASN A 48 -16.68 -17.68 -13.72
C ASN A 48 -17.35 -17.54 -12.34
N PHE A 49 -17.84 -16.35 -11.98
CA PHE A 49 -18.57 -16.16 -10.72
C PHE A 49 -19.78 -17.08 -10.62
N VAL A 50 -19.84 -17.86 -9.54
CA VAL A 50 -21.00 -18.69 -9.21
C VAL A 50 -21.70 -18.09 -8.02
N LYS A 51 -22.96 -17.66 -8.22
CA LYS A 51 -23.79 -17.14 -7.13
C LYS A 51 -23.79 -18.12 -5.95
N PRO A 52 -23.32 -17.70 -4.75
CA PRO A 52 -23.36 -18.55 -3.57
C PRO A 52 -24.80 -18.95 -3.24
N LYS A 53 -25.02 -20.25 -2.99
CA LYS A 53 -26.35 -20.78 -2.65
C LYS A 53 -26.75 -20.57 -1.19
N ARG A 54 -25.82 -20.12 -0.35
CA ARG A 54 -25.98 -19.97 1.10
C ARG A 54 -25.24 -18.72 1.58
N LYS A 55 -25.61 -18.27 2.78
CA LYS A 55 -24.83 -17.26 3.50
C LYS A 55 -23.37 -17.69 3.57
N THR A 56 -22.49 -16.82 3.12
CA THR A 56 -21.07 -17.14 2.95
C THR A 56 -20.25 -16.29 3.92
N PRO A 57 -19.46 -16.91 4.82
CA PRO A 57 -18.50 -16.18 5.65
C PRO A 57 -17.51 -15.42 4.76
N ALA A 58 -17.24 -14.17 5.12
CA ALA A 58 -16.32 -13.30 4.40
C ALA A 58 -15.59 -12.38 5.38
N GLU A 59 -14.46 -11.84 4.95
CA GLU A 59 -13.72 -10.78 5.63
C GLU A 59 -13.84 -9.52 4.78
N ILE A 60 -14.23 -8.40 5.38
CA ILE A 60 -14.18 -7.10 4.73
C ILE A 60 -12.96 -6.33 5.24
N LYS A 61 -12.21 -5.72 4.32
CA LYS A 61 -11.07 -4.85 4.60
C LYS A 61 -11.31 -3.49 3.98
N VAL A 62 -11.32 -2.45 4.81
CA VAL A 62 -11.46 -1.05 4.44
C VAL A 62 -10.11 -0.38 4.64
N PHE A 63 -9.49 0.03 3.55
CA PHE A 63 -8.22 0.73 3.56
C PHE A 63 -8.49 2.24 3.61
N THR A 64 -7.99 2.89 4.66
CA THR A 64 -7.98 4.35 4.79
C THR A 64 -6.57 4.89 4.66
N VAL A 65 -6.42 6.21 4.71
CA VAL A 65 -5.10 6.86 4.75
C VAL A 65 -4.28 6.46 5.99
N ASP A 66 -4.96 6.21 7.11
CA ASP A 66 -4.31 5.93 8.39
C ASP A 66 -4.01 4.44 8.60
N GLY A 67 -4.81 3.53 8.05
CA GLY A 67 -4.58 2.11 8.23
C GLY A 67 -5.64 1.22 7.58
N VAL A 68 -5.78 0.01 8.08
CA VAL A 68 -6.74 -0.96 7.54
C VAL A 68 -7.70 -1.38 8.64
N TYR A 69 -8.98 -1.11 8.42
CA TYR A 69 -10.06 -1.64 9.27
C TYR A 69 -10.52 -2.95 8.66
N LYS A 70 -10.52 -4.02 9.45
CA LYS A 70 -10.99 -5.33 9.00
C LYS A 70 -11.97 -5.92 9.99
N THR A 71 -12.86 -6.77 9.49
CA THR A 71 -13.81 -7.51 10.33
C THR A 71 -14.42 -8.66 9.55
N ASP A 72 -14.87 -9.67 10.28
CA ASP A 72 -15.58 -10.81 9.71
C ASP A 72 -17.06 -10.48 9.54
N ILE A 73 -17.60 -10.84 8.39
CA ILE A 73 -18.96 -10.57 7.97
C ILE A 73 -19.57 -11.81 7.28
N PHE A 74 -20.85 -11.71 6.95
CA PHE A 74 -21.53 -12.68 6.10
C PHE A 74 -22.05 -11.99 4.85
N ILE A 75 -21.76 -12.57 3.70
CA ILE A 75 -22.46 -12.29 2.45
C ILE A 75 -23.81 -13.00 2.55
N ASN A 76 -24.89 -12.22 2.66
CA ASN A 76 -26.25 -12.72 2.83
C ASN A 76 -26.84 -13.17 1.49
N ASP A 77 -26.66 -12.36 0.44
CA ASP A 77 -27.06 -12.68 -0.93
C ASP A 77 -26.11 -12.00 -1.93
N THR A 78 -26.17 -12.44 -3.18
CA THR A 78 -25.51 -11.78 -4.31
C THR A 78 -26.47 -11.65 -5.48
N GLN A 79 -26.46 -10.50 -6.13
CA GLN A 79 -27.21 -10.25 -7.37
C GLN A 79 -26.20 -10.03 -8.49
N VAL A 80 -26.42 -10.66 -9.63
CA VAL A 80 -25.53 -10.57 -10.78
C VAL A 80 -26.28 -9.91 -11.91
N ASN A 81 -25.72 -8.85 -12.47
CA ASN A 81 -26.16 -8.28 -13.74
C ASN A 81 -25.02 -8.40 -14.77
N LEU A 82 -25.25 -7.92 -15.99
CA LEU A 82 -24.27 -8.03 -17.08
C LEU A 82 -22.94 -7.32 -16.81
N THR A 83 -22.93 -6.34 -15.90
CA THR A 83 -21.81 -5.40 -15.71
C THR A 83 -21.20 -5.44 -14.31
N GLU A 84 -21.91 -5.94 -13.31
CA GLU A 84 -21.51 -5.96 -11.91
C GLU A 84 -22.18 -7.10 -11.12
N VAL A 85 -21.53 -7.45 -10.02
CA VAL A 85 -22.07 -8.28 -8.95
C VAL A 85 -22.30 -7.39 -7.74
N LEU A 86 -23.50 -7.42 -7.20
CA LEU A 86 -23.90 -6.77 -5.96
C LEU A 86 -23.87 -7.79 -4.83
N PHE A 87 -23.05 -7.54 -3.82
CA PHE A 87 -22.95 -8.32 -2.59
C PHE A 87 -23.77 -7.63 -1.51
N GLU A 88 -24.78 -8.32 -0.99
CA GLU A 88 -25.50 -7.90 0.21
C GLU A 88 -24.78 -8.46 1.43
N VAL A 89 -24.39 -7.60 2.36
CA VAL A 89 -23.71 -8.00 3.59
C VAL A 89 -24.35 -7.33 4.80
N SER A 90 -24.25 -7.96 5.96
CA SER A 90 -24.66 -7.34 7.22
C SER A 90 -23.72 -6.19 7.59
N VAL A 91 -24.26 -5.08 8.12
CA VAL A 91 -23.42 -3.95 8.57
C VAL A 91 -22.56 -4.38 9.75
N PRO A 92 -21.22 -4.24 9.65
CA PRO A 92 -20.35 -4.62 10.75
C PRO A 92 -20.54 -3.68 11.94
N LYS A 93 -20.63 -4.27 13.14
CA LYS A 93 -20.76 -3.51 14.40
C LYS A 93 -19.41 -3.21 15.05
N LEU A 94 -18.39 -4.00 14.72
CA LEU A 94 -17.07 -3.90 15.32
C LEU A 94 -16.02 -4.07 14.24
N TRP A 95 -14.98 -3.24 14.33
CA TRP A 95 -13.88 -3.19 13.39
C TRP A 95 -12.57 -3.37 14.15
N GLU A 96 -11.72 -4.26 13.65
CA GLU A 96 -10.32 -4.34 14.09
C GLU A 96 -9.51 -3.36 13.25
N TYR A 97 -8.91 -2.38 13.92
CA TYR A 97 -7.95 -1.48 13.27
C TYR A 97 -6.56 -2.12 13.26
N VAL A 98 -5.96 -2.20 12.07
CA VAL A 98 -4.61 -2.71 11.87
C VAL A 98 -3.78 -1.65 11.17
N GLN A 99 -2.77 -1.14 11.87
CA GLN A 99 -1.70 -0.39 11.25
C GLN A 99 -0.68 -1.37 10.65
N GLN A 100 -0.67 -1.50 9.32
CA GLN A 100 0.25 -2.41 8.63
C GLN A 100 1.65 -1.82 8.47
N ARG A 101 1.80 -0.50 8.62
CA ARG A 101 3.09 0.18 8.49
C ARG A 101 3.80 0.21 9.83
N SER A 102 5.05 -0.23 9.85
CA SER A 102 5.92 -0.11 11.04
C SER A 102 6.42 1.32 11.29
N SER A 103 6.25 2.22 10.32
CA SER A 103 6.68 3.62 10.39
C SER A 103 5.86 4.51 9.45
N SER A 104 5.80 5.80 9.78
CA SER A 104 5.22 6.84 8.93
C SER A 104 6.03 7.02 7.66
N ARG A 105 5.34 7.37 6.56
CA ARG A 105 5.96 7.71 5.28
C ARG A 105 5.83 9.20 5.05
N ASN A 106 6.94 9.85 4.75
CA ASN A 106 6.96 11.25 4.36
C ASN A 106 7.02 11.32 2.85
N ARG A 107 5.99 11.92 2.24
CA ARG A 107 5.93 12.16 0.79
C ARG A 107 6.73 13.44 0.51
N VAL A 108 7.97 13.27 0.07
CA VAL A 108 8.92 14.35 -0.12
C VAL A 108 9.78 14.05 -1.33
N SER A 109 10.04 15.07 -2.15
CA SER A 109 10.94 15.00 -3.29
C SER A 109 12.33 15.47 -2.89
N LEU A 110 13.22 14.51 -2.59
CA LEU A 110 14.62 14.76 -2.25
C LEU A 110 15.51 14.11 -3.30
N PRO A 111 16.50 14.82 -3.87
CA PRO A 111 17.53 14.21 -4.70
C PRO A 111 18.19 13.06 -3.94
N VAL A 112 18.26 11.89 -4.56
CA VAL A 112 18.81 10.69 -3.93
C VAL A 112 19.66 9.93 -4.93
N LYS A 113 20.83 9.51 -4.46
CA LYS A 113 21.69 8.57 -5.18
C LYS A 113 21.58 7.20 -4.52
N ILE A 114 21.18 6.21 -5.31
CA ILE A 114 21.03 4.82 -4.90
C ILE A 114 22.09 4.00 -5.61
N LYS A 115 23.00 3.40 -4.86
CA LYS A 115 24.09 2.57 -5.37
C LYS A 115 23.94 1.13 -4.91
N TYR A 116 23.94 0.21 -5.87
CA TYR A 116 23.97 -1.22 -5.64
C TYR A 116 25.39 -1.69 -5.40
N ASN A 117 25.54 -2.81 -4.68
CA ASN A 117 26.82 -3.42 -4.37
C ASN A 117 27.61 -3.89 -5.61
N ASP A 118 26.93 -4.14 -6.73
CA ASP A 118 27.54 -4.49 -8.02
C ASP A 118 28.04 -3.28 -8.83
N GLY A 119 27.82 -2.07 -8.31
CA GLY A 119 28.22 -0.82 -8.94
C GLY A 119 27.15 -0.16 -9.82
N PHE A 120 25.96 -0.77 -9.96
CA PHE A 120 24.83 -0.09 -10.61
C PHE A 120 24.38 1.11 -9.78
N GLU A 121 24.14 2.25 -10.42
CA GLU A 121 23.80 3.50 -9.75
C GLU A 121 22.55 4.11 -10.38
N ILE A 122 21.68 4.65 -9.53
CA ILE A 122 20.48 5.38 -9.91
C ILE A 122 20.56 6.75 -9.23
N GLU A 123 20.45 7.80 -10.02
CA GLU A 123 20.30 9.17 -9.54
C GLU A 123 18.87 9.63 -9.87
N THR A 124 18.08 9.90 -8.83
CA THR A 124 16.65 10.21 -8.96
C THR A 124 16.22 11.12 -7.79
N ALA A 125 14.91 11.32 -7.62
CA ALA A 125 14.32 11.94 -6.44
C ALA A 125 13.41 10.94 -5.72
N THR A 126 13.36 11.04 -4.38
CA THR A 126 12.39 10.27 -3.59
C THR A 126 10.97 10.69 -3.96
N PHE A 127 10.06 9.73 -3.97
CA PHE A 127 8.62 9.99 -3.96
C PHE A 127 8.10 9.96 -2.51
N ASP A 128 8.46 8.90 -1.79
CA ASP A 128 8.27 8.80 -0.36
C ASP A 128 9.48 8.14 0.32
N ILE A 129 9.68 8.47 1.58
CA ILE A 129 10.74 7.89 2.42
C ILE A 129 10.20 7.62 3.83
N ALA A 130 10.63 6.50 4.42
CA ALA A 130 10.28 6.06 5.76
C ALA A 130 11.42 5.27 6.39
N LEU A 131 11.33 5.00 7.70
CA LEU A 131 12.24 4.06 8.36
C LEU A 131 12.16 2.65 7.75
N GLY A 132 11.02 2.30 7.18
CA GLY A 132 10.80 1.00 6.55
C GLY A 132 11.23 0.90 5.08
N GLY A 133 11.60 1.98 4.41
CA GLY A 133 11.91 1.93 2.99
C GLY A 133 11.85 3.26 2.24
N ILE A 134 12.01 3.16 0.93
CA ILE A 134 12.04 4.28 -0.01
C ILE A 134 11.23 3.93 -1.25
N ALA A 135 10.54 4.93 -1.80
CA ALA A 135 9.94 4.87 -3.12
C ALA A 135 10.45 6.02 -3.98
N PHE A 136 10.56 5.79 -5.28
CA PHE A 136 10.98 6.80 -6.27
C PHE A 136 10.42 6.46 -7.64
N TYR A 137 10.30 7.47 -8.49
CA TYR A 137 9.96 7.27 -9.90
C TYR A 137 11.21 7.12 -10.76
N SER A 138 11.08 6.36 -11.84
CA SER A 138 12.09 6.24 -12.88
C SER A 138 11.41 6.14 -14.24
N ARG A 139 11.98 6.81 -15.25
CA ARG A 139 11.57 6.65 -16.65
C ARG A 139 12.09 5.35 -17.23
N ASP A 140 13.26 4.91 -16.75
CA ASP A 140 13.90 3.69 -17.22
C ASP A 140 13.45 2.49 -16.41
N ALA A 141 13.19 1.39 -17.11
CA ALA A 141 12.88 0.12 -16.49
C ALA A 141 14.13 -0.47 -15.84
N ILE A 142 14.08 -0.69 -14.53
CA ILE A 142 15.16 -1.34 -13.79
C ILE A 142 15.19 -2.84 -14.13
N SER A 143 16.38 -3.40 -14.31
CA SER A 143 16.56 -4.83 -14.59
C SER A 143 15.89 -5.71 -13.54
N SER A 144 15.30 -6.82 -13.99
CA SER A 144 14.57 -7.76 -13.13
C SER A 144 15.42 -8.40 -12.03
N ILE A 145 16.76 -8.41 -12.17
CA ILE A 145 17.66 -8.96 -11.15
C ILE A 145 17.53 -8.20 -9.82
N TYR A 146 17.42 -6.87 -9.90
CA TYR A 146 17.26 -5.96 -8.75
C TYR A 146 15.86 -6.02 -8.13
N LYS A 147 14.93 -6.77 -8.74
CA LYS A 147 13.57 -7.01 -8.25
C LYS A 147 13.42 -8.37 -7.55
N LYS A 148 14.35 -9.31 -7.80
CA LYS A 148 14.24 -10.72 -7.36
C LYS A 148 15.05 -11.04 -6.12
N LEU A 149 16.20 -10.39 -5.95
CA LEU A 149 17.13 -10.69 -4.87
C LEU A 149 17.15 -9.54 -3.87
N PRO A 150 17.31 -9.84 -2.56
CA PRO A 150 17.73 -8.83 -1.61
C PRO A 150 19.04 -8.20 -2.10
N ALA A 151 19.11 -6.88 -2.08
CA ALA A 151 20.27 -6.12 -2.55
C ALA A 151 20.72 -5.16 -1.46
N VAL A 152 22.04 -5.08 -1.25
CA VAL A 152 22.61 -4.03 -0.39
C VAL A 152 22.65 -2.75 -1.20
N LEU A 153 21.90 -1.75 -0.74
CA LEU A 153 21.86 -0.42 -1.30
C LEU A 153 22.59 0.55 -0.39
N THR A 154 23.38 1.42 -1.00
CA THR A 154 23.85 2.65 -0.38
C THR A 154 22.97 3.79 -0.87
N MET A 155 22.26 4.43 0.04
CA MET A 155 21.44 5.61 -0.21
C MET A 155 22.18 6.85 0.28
N GLU A 156 22.33 7.83 -0.60
CA GLU A 156 22.95 9.12 -0.31
C GLU A 156 21.93 10.25 -0.60
N LEU A 157 21.58 11.01 0.44
CA LEU A 157 20.73 12.20 0.36
C LEU A 157 21.60 13.47 0.42
N PRO A 158 21.08 14.66 0.06
CA PRO A 158 21.87 15.87 0.00
C PRO A 158 22.44 16.23 1.37
N LYS A 159 23.71 16.67 1.42
CA LYS A 159 24.41 16.96 2.68
C LYS A 159 23.67 17.96 3.57
N SER A 160 22.97 18.92 2.96
CA SER A 160 22.18 19.95 3.64
C SER A 160 21.02 19.37 4.46
N MET A 161 20.57 18.15 4.16
CA MET A 161 19.52 17.48 4.90
C MET A 161 20.02 16.92 6.24
N TRP A 162 21.32 16.70 6.39
CA TRP A 162 21.88 16.07 7.58
C TRP A 162 22.50 17.10 8.52
N ILE A 163 21.76 17.52 9.53
CA ILE A 163 22.24 18.50 10.52
C ILE A 163 23.42 17.96 11.34
N LYS A 164 23.34 16.70 11.80
CA LYS A 164 24.35 16.10 12.68
C LYS A 164 25.44 15.32 11.96
N ASN A 165 25.16 14.83 10.75
CA ASN A 165 26.10 13.99 9.99
C ASN A 165 26.02 14.28 8.48
N PRO A 166 26.63 15.38 8.00
CA PRO A 166 26.58 15.83 6.60
C PRO A 166 27.01 14.80 5.56
N ASP A 167 27.87 13.85 5.95
CA ASP A 167 28.39 12.79 5.08
C ASP A 167 27.68 11.44 5.32
N CYS A 168 26.49 11.45 5.93
CA CYS A 168 25.73 10.24 6.20
C CYS A 168 25.40 9.50 4.90
N LYS A 169 25.70 8.20 4.90
CA LYS A 169 25.28 7.25 3.87
C LYS A 169 24.54 6.12 4.56
N ILE A 170 23.35 5.82 4.07
CA ILE A 170 22.55 4.72 4.61
C ILE A 170 22.86 3.48 3.77
N VAL A 171 23.64 2.57 4.35
CA VAL A 171 23.92 1.26 3.76
C VAL A 171 22.95 0.26 4.37
N VAL A 172 22.08 -0.32 3.55
CA VAL A 172 21.01 -1.19 4.03
C VAL A 172 20.68 -2.27 3.02
N GLU A 173 20.42 -3.48 3.52
CA GLU A 173 19.84 -4.54 2.70
C GLU A 173 18.39 -4.19 2.37
N THR A 174 17.98 -4.40 1.13
CA THR A 174 16.64 -4.06 0.67
C THR A 174 15.98 -5.21 -0.05
N CYS A 175 14.66 -5.28 0.09
CA CYS A 175 13.82 -6.14 -0.72
C CYS A 175 12.94 -5.26 -1.61
N PHE A 176 12.85 -5.63 -2.88
CA PHE A 176 11.88 -5.04 -3.79
C PHE A 176 10.44 -5.36 -3.36
N VAL A 177 9.57 -4.35 -3.40
CA VAL A 177 8.17 -4.46 -2.95
C VAL A 177 7.21 -4.39 -4.13
N ARG A 178 7.36 -3.37 -4.99
CA ARG A 178 6.44 -3.12 -6.10
C ARG A 178 7.07 -2.29 -7.21
N GLU A 179 6.54 -2.52 -8.40
CA GLU A 179 6.69 -1.70 -9.60
C GLU A 179 5.27 -1.45 -10.11
N ARG A 180 4.95 -0.18 -10.35
CA ARG A 180 3.67 0.24 -10.93
C ARG A 180 3.96 1.32 -11.96
N ILE A 181 3.33 1.24 -13.13
CA ILE A 181 3.32 2.36 -14.09
C ILE A 181 2.31 3.38 -13.57
N GLU A 182 2.73 4.63 -13.47
CA GLU A 182 1.84 5.71 -13.06
C GLU A 182 0.99 6.18 -14.24
N GLU A 183 -0.32 6.26 -13.99
CA GLU A 183 -1.34 6.55 -15.01
C GLU A 183 -2.22 7.74 -14.62
N GLU A 184 -2.15 8.20 -13.37
CA GLU A 184 -3.04 9.24 -12.83
C GLU A 184 -2.30 10.54 -12.46
N ASP A 185 -0.99 10.48 -12.19
CA ASP A 185 -0.18 11.64 -11.80
C ASP A 185 0.44 12.31 -13.05
N GLU A 186 0.03 13.55 -13.35
CA GLU A 186 0.48 14.27 -14.56
C GLU A 186 2.01 14.50 -14.59
N GLU A 187 2.64 14.72 -13.45
CA GLU A 187 4.09 14.97 -13.36
C GLU A 187 4.90 13.68 -13.63
N HIS A 188 4.36 12.55 -13.18
CA HIS A 188 5.02 11.25 -13.25
C HIS A 188 4.38 10.29 -14.25
N PHE A 189 3.55 10.81 -15.16
CA PHE A 189 2.78 10.02 -16.11
C PHE A 189 3.69 9.10 -16.94
N HIS A 190 3.33 7.82 -17.03
CA HIS A 190 4.10 6.75 -17.68
C HIS A 190 5.49 6.46 -17.07
N GLN A 191 5.78 6.96 -15.88
CA GLN A 191 6.99 6.56 -15.14
C GLN A 191 6.72 5.32 -14.29
N PHE A 192 7.78 4.57 -13.99
CA PHE A 192 7.74 3.42 -13.10
C PHE A 192 7.94 3.88 -11.65
N LEU A 193 6.95 3.66 -10.79
CA LEU A 193 7.09 3.77 -9.35
C LEU A 193 7.76 2.52 -8.80
N TYR A 194 9.01 2.66 -8.35
CA TYR A 194 9.74 1.62 -7.65
C TYR A 194 9.58 1.80 -6.15
N SER A 195 9.42 0.70 -5.40
CA SER A 195 9.44 0.74 -3.94
C SER A 195 10.29 -0.38 -3.37
N TYR A 196 11.20 0.00 -2.48
CA TYR A 196 12.11 -0.88 -1.77
C TYR A 196 11.84 -0.83 -0.27
N LYS A 197 11.85 -1.99 0.37
CA LYS A 197 11.75 -2.14 1.82
C LYS A 197 13.14 -2.34 2.40
N PHE A 198 13.47 -1.60 3.45
CA PHE A 198 14.69 -1.82 4.22
C PHE A 198 14.57 -3.07 5.08
N VAL A 199 15.63 -3.88 5.07
CA VAL A 199 15.79 -5.10 5.84
C VAL A 199 16.90 -4.84 6.85
N ASN A 200 16.60 -5.04 8.13
CA ASN A 200 17.55 -4.89 9.24
C ASN A 200 18.36 -3.58 9.18
N LEU A 201 17.65 -2.44 9.05
CA LEU A 201 18.28 -1.13 9.05
C LEU A 201 19.20 -0.99 10.29
N PRO A 202 20.51 -0.73 10.13
CA PRO A 202 21.42 -0.60 11.26
C PRO A 202 20.94 0.50 12.21
N LYS A 203 21.06 0.30 13.53
CA LYS A 203 20.52 1.22 14.55
C LYS A 203 21.00 2.67 14.36
N ASP A 204 22.26 2.87 13.99
CA ASP A 204 22.81 4.21 13.78
C ASP A 204 22.19 4.90 12.55
N ALA A 205 21.98 4.14 11.47
CA ALA A 205 21.28 4.61 10.28
C ALA A 205 19.79 4.85 10.57
N GLU A 206 19.15 3.99 11.36
CA GLU A 206 17.76 4.15 11.80
C GLU A 206 17.58 5.44 12.61
N ASN A 207 18.44 5.70 13.59
CA ASN A 207 18.39 6.93 14.38
C ASN A 207 18.60 8.17 13.52
N THR A 208 19.60 8.14 12.63
CA THR A 208 19.91 9.27 11.75
C THR A 208 18.76 9.54 10.76
N LEU A 209 18.20 8.49 10.16
CA LEU A 209 17.04 8.60 9.28
C LEU A 209 15.79 9.08 10.05
N ARG A 210 15.59 8.63 11.29
CA ARG A 210 14.48 9.07 12.13
C ARG A 210 14.55 10.57 12.41
N GLU A 211 15.73 11.07 12.76
CA GLU A 211 15.94 12.51 12.98
C GLU A 211 15.66 13.33 11.71
N LEU A 212 16.14 12.86 10.56
CA LEU A 212 15.83 13.49 9.26
C LEU A 212 14.32 13.49 8.99
N LEU A 213 13.65 12.35 9.17
CA LEU A 213 12.22 12.22 8.90
C LEU A 213 11.38 13.15 9.79
N LEU A 214 11.78 13.34 11.05
CA LEU A 214 11.13 14.29 11.95
C LEU A 214 11.29 15.74 11.48
N GLN A 215 12.47 16.10 10.95
CA GLN A 215 12.74 17.45 10.43
C GLN A 215 11.94 17.79 9.18
N ILE A 216 11.71 16.81 8.29
CA ILE A 216 10.97 17.02 7.04
C ILE A 216 9.47 17.22 7.28
N THR A 217 8.97 16.78 8.45
CA THR A 217 7.55 16.93 8.82
C THR A 217 7.20 18.30 9.42
N ASP A 218 8.18 19.14 9.75
CA ASP A 218 8.00 20.52 10.24
C ASP A 218 8.07 21.53 9.08
#